data_AF-A0A356SFP6-F1
#
_entry.id   AF-A0A356SFP6-F1
#
_cell.length_a   1.000
_cell.length_b   1.000
_cell.length_c   1.000
_cell.angle_alpha   90.00
_cell.angle_beta   90.00
_cell.angle_gamma   90.00
#
_symmetry.space_group_name_H-M   'P 1'
#
loop_
_entity.id
_entity.type
_entity.pdbx_description
1 polymer ?
#
loop_
_entity_poly.entity_id
_entity_poly.type
_entity_poly.pdbx_seq_one_letter_code
_entity_poly.pdbx_strand_id
1 'polypeptide(L)'
;MSDESMTINNLTADIVSDYLREHPDFFEQHPDVLRDLKISHVGDGAVSLVERQVAVLRERNSELRRRFDALISTAEQNETLLAATQEVIAAIAERGAQEDIATLFCGLIQKRFSVELVAFHWRSSDGDDAALSVAAHLLANKSASSGPLRSHELHALFGEEHPEGSAALATLTMRSGDTAIIAVG
;
A
#
# COMPACT_ATOMS: atom_id res chain seq x y z
N MET A 1 12.31 -43.16 59.62
CA MET A 1 12.17 -42.03 58.68
C MET A 1 13.55 -41.45 58.55
N SER A 2 14.30 -41.95 57.59
CA SER A 2 15.71 -41.65 57.41
C SER A 2 15.86 -40.69 56.25
N ASP A 3 16.67 -39.65 56.48
CA ASP A 3 17.21 -38.74 55.50
C ASP A 3 17.69 -39.48 54.23
N GLU A 4 17.25 -39.00 53.08
CA GLU A 4 17.96 -39.20 51.81
C GLU A 4 18.19 -37.83 51.18
N SER A 5 18.99 -37.00 51.86
CA SER A 5 19.76 -35.96 51.19
C SER A 5 20.86 -36.67 50.39
N MET A 6 20.53 -37.15 49.20
CA MET A 6 21.49 -37.76 48.28
C MET A 6 22.42 -36.65 47.76
N THR A 7 23.54 -36.47 48.45
CA THR A 7 24.66 -35.60 48.10
C THR A 7 25.09 -35.84 46.65
N ILE A 8 24.76 -34.91 45.75
CA ILE A 8 25.28 -34.87 44.38
C ILE A 8 26.70 -34.31 44.44
N ASN A 9 27.65 -35.14 44.87
CA ASN A 9 29.03 -34.72 45.10
C ASN A 9 30.00 -35.04 43.95
N ASN A 10 29.50 -35.21 42.73
CA ASN A 10 30.31 -35.50 41.53
C ASN A 10 29.75 -34.86 40.25
N LEU A 11 29.24 -33.63 40.34
CA LEU A 11 28.89 -32.87 39.14
C LEU A 11 30.18 -32.25 38.56
N THR A 12 30.83 -32.95 37.63
CA THR A 12 31.96 -32.40 36.88
C THR A 12 31.49 -31.40 35.82
N ALA A 13 32.34 -30.41 35.51
CA ALA A 13 32.03 -29.38 34.51
C ALA A 13 31.64 -29.96 33.15
N ASP A 14 32.24 -31.09 32.76
CA ASP A 14 31.93 -31.79 31.51
C ASP A 14 30.48 -32.28 31.49
N ILE A 15 29.99 -32.86 32.58
CA ILE A 15 28.61 -33.34 32.70
C ILE A 15 27.61 -32.19 32.63
N VAL A 16 27.91 -31.06 33.27
CA VAL A 16 27.08 -29.84 33.17
C VAL A 16 27.07 -29.32 31.74
N SER A 17 28.21 -29.37 31.06
CA SER A 17 28.34 -28.88 29.69
C SER A 17 27.56 -29.74 28.68
N ASP A 18 27.61 -31.07 28.83
CA ASP A 18 26.86 -31.99 27.99
C ASP A 18 25.35 -31.85 28.25
N TYR A 19 24.95 -31.73 29.51
CA TYR A 19 23.56 -31.50 29.90
C TYR A 19 22.98 -30.20 29.30
N LEU A 20 23.73 -29.09 29.35
CA LEU A 20 23.31 -27.82 28.75
C LEU A 20 23.28 -27.86 27.21
N ARG A 21 24.08 -28.73 26.58
CA ARG A 21 24.03 -28.93 25.11
C ARG A 21 22.82 -29.74 24.67
N GLU A 22 22.46 -30.77 25.45
CA GLU A 22 21.28 -31.58 25.16
C GLU A 22 19.97 -30.85 25.51
N HIS A 23 20.02 -29.85 26.39
CA HIS A 23 18.87 -29.06 26.81
C HIS A 23 19.07 -27.54 26.57
N PRO A 24 18.97 -27.08 25.31
CA PRO A 24 19.14 -25.66 24.98
C PRO A 24 18.08 -24.74 25.61
N ASP A 25 16.90 -25.27 25.90
CA ASP A 25 15.78 -24.51 26.48
C ASP A 25 15.87 -24.36 28.01
N PHE A 26 16.88 -24.96 28.65
CA PHE A 26 17.05 -24.97 30.10
C PHE A 26 17.01 -23.56 30.72
N PHE A 27 17.63 -22.59 30.04
CA PHE A 27 17.66 -21.20 30.49
C PHE A 27 16.36 -20.43 30.24
N GLU A 28 15.49 -20.92 29.35
CA GLU A 28 14.13 -20.37 29.19
C GLU A 28 13.21 -20.87 30.31
N GLN A 29 13.41 -22.12 30.76
CA GLN A 29 12.62 -22.74 31.82
C GLN A 29 13.05 -22.31 33.23
N HIS A 30 14.32 -21.91 33.39
CA HIS A 30 14.90 -21.48 34.66
C HIS A 30 15.60 -20.10 34.55
N PRO A 31 14.83 -19.01 34.32
CA PRO A 31 15.37 -17.66 34.13
C PRO A 31 16.07 -17.09 35.37
N ASP A 32 15.75 -17.60 36.55
CA ASP A 32 16.31 -17.16 37.83
C ASP A 32 17.80 -17.56 37.95
N VAL A 33 18.16 -18.73 37.41
CA VAL A 33 19.55 -19.24 37.39
C VAL A 33 20.44 -18.36 36.52
N LEU A 34 19.87 -17.78 35.45
CA LEU A 34 20.61 -16.88 34.56
C LEU A 34 20.89 -15.51 35.21
N ARG A 35 20.04 -15.06 36.14
CA ARG A 35 20.25 -13.81 36.90
C ARG A 35 21.40 -13.92 37.91
N ASP A 36 21.56 -15.10 38.50
CA ASP A 36 22.58 -15.36 39.52
C ASP A 36 23.92 -15.80 38.91
N LEU A 37 23.95 -16.09 37.59
CA LEU A 37 25.16 -16.49 36.88
C LEU A 37 26.10 -15.28 36.68
N LYS A 38 27.22 -15.29 37.40
CA LYS A 38 28.26 -14.25 37.27
C LYS A 38 29.14 -14.53 36.05
N ILE A 39 28.63 -14.22 34.85
CA ILE A 39 29.39 -14.33 33.60
C ILE A 39 30.37 -13.16 33.53
N SER A 40 31.65 -13.43 33.81
CA SER A 40 32.70 -12.48 33.47
C SER A 40 32.87 -12.49 31.96
N HIS A 41 32.79 -11.31 31.31
CA HIS A 41 33.06 -11.17 29.88
C HIS A 41 34.46 -11.66 29.54
N VAL A 42 34.56 -12.90 29.08
CA VAL A 42 35.79 -13.49 28.56
C VAL A 42 35.44 -14.12 27.22
N GLY A 43 35.74 -13.41 26.14
CA GLY A 43 35.80 -14.01 24.81
C GLY A 43 35.15 -13.20 23.70
N ASP A 44 36.00 -12.69 22.81
CA ASP A 44 35.69 -12.26 21.46
C ASP A 44 34.97 -13.41 20.72
N GLY A 45 33.64 -13.33 20.59
CA GLY A 45 32.86 -14.31 19.81
C GLY A 45 31.52 -14.80 20.39
N ALA A 46 31.19 -14.53 21.65
CA ALA A 46 29.88 -14.87 22.21
C ALA A 46 28.92 -13.68 22.16
N VAL A 47 28.08 -13.61 21.12
CA VAL A 47 27.04 -12.55 21.01
C VAL A 47 26.03 -12.73 22.14
N SER A 48 25.92 -11.74 23.02
CA SER A 48 25.00 -11.78 24.17
C SER A 48 23.55 -11.86 23.68
N LEU A 49 22.73 -12.73 24.29
CA LEU A 49 21.29 -12.82 24.01
C LEU A 49 20.60 -11.45 24.16
N VAL A 50 21.10 -10.60 25.07
CA VAL A 50 20.62 -9.24 25.26
C VAL A 50 20.99 -8.34 24.08
N GLU A 51 22.22 -8.45 23.55
CA GLU A 51 22.64 -7.71 22.35
C GLU A 51 21.81 -8.15 21.13
N ARG A 52 21.55 -9.45 21.00
CA ARG A 52 20.67 -10.00 19.95
C ARG A 52 19.22 -9.51 20.10
N GLN A 53 18.69 -9.46 21.33
CA GLN A 53 17.36 -8.88 21.60
C GLN A 53 17.30 -7.39 21.27
N VAL A 54 18.31 -6.61 21.65
CA VAL A 54 18.41 -5.18 21.32
C VAL A 54 18.51 -4.96 19.81
N ALA A 55 19.28 -5.80 19.11
CA ALA A 55 19.37 -5.76 17.66
C ALA A 55 18.01 -6.02 16.99
N VAL A 56 17.29 -7.08 17.41
CA VAL A 56 15.94 -7.41 16.91
C VAL A 56 14.94 -6.30 17.21
N LEU A 57 14.98 -5.71 18.40
CA LEU A 57 14.11 -4.59 18.76
C LEU A 57 14.40 -3.33 17.92
N ARG A 58 15.68 -3.04 17.64
CA ARG A 58 16.07 -1.93 16.75
C ARG A 58 15.62 -2.17 15.31
N GLU A 59 15.74 -3.40 14.82
CA GLU A 59 15.26 -3.78 13.49
C GLU A 59 13.75 -3.61 13.38
N ARG A 60 12.99 -4.17 14.34
CA ARG A 60 11.53 -3.98 14.41
C ARG A 60 11.13 -2.52 14.55
N ASN A 61 11.82 -1.73 15.36
CA ASN A 61 11.54 -0.30 15.50
C ASN A 61 11.77 0.43 14.16
N SER A 62 12.84 0.08 13.45
CA SER A 62 13.14 0.66 12.14
C SER A 62 12.11 0.26 11.09
N GLU A 63 11.65 -0.98 11.09
CA GLU A 63 10.58 -1.45 10.23
C GLU A 63 9.25 -0.74 10.51
N LEU A 64 8.88 -0.60 11.79
CA LEU A 64 7.68 0.11 12.20
C LEU A 64 7.72 1.58 11.79
N ARG A 65 8.88 2.24 11.95
CA ARG A 65 9.07 3.62 11.46
C ARG A 65 8.86 3.71 9.95
N ARG A 66 9.48 2.81 9.17
CA ARG A 66 9.28 2.80 7.71
C ARG A 66 7.81 2.62 7.31
N ARG A 67 7.08 1.73 7.99
CA ARG A 67 5.65 1.52 7.74
C ARG A 67 4.83 2.76 8.13
N PHE A 68 5.19 3.40 9.24
CA PHE A 68 4.52 4.62 9.69
C PHE A 68 4.77 5.79 8.74
N ASP A 69 6.01 5.97 8.28
CA ASP A 69 6.37 6.98 7.28
C ASP A 69 5.62 6.73 5.95
N ALA A 70 5.47 5.47 5.53
CA ALA A 70 4.66 5.11 4.37
C ALA A 70 3.16 5.43 4.56
N LEU A 71 2.63 5.23 5.77
CA LEU A 71 1.24 5.60 6.09
C LEU A 71 1.05 7.11 6.08
N ILE A 72 1.98 7.88 6.64
CA ILE A 72 1.96 9.35 6.58
C ILE A 72 2.01 9.82 5.14
N SER A 73 2.95 9.31 4.34
CA SER A 73 3.07 9.68 2.92
C SER A 73 1.78 9.38 2.16
N THR A 74 1.14 8.24 2.43
CA THR A 74 -0.17 7.90 1.84
C THR A 74 -1.25 8.88 2.30
N ALA A 75 -1.25 9.27 3.58
CA ALA A 75 -2.22 10.22 4.13
C ALA A 75 -2.07 11.62 3.51
N GLU A 76 -0.83 12.12 3.36
CA GLU A 76 -0.55 13.42 2.72
C GLU A 76 -0.97 13.43 1.24
N GLN A 77 -0.71 12.33 0.52
CA GLN A 77 -1.17 12.16 -0.86
C GLN A 77 -2.70 12.16 -0.93
N ASN A 78 -3.37 11.44 -0.04
CA ASN A 78 -4.83 11.42 0.03
C ASN A 78 -5.42 12.79 0.37
N GLU A 79 -4.80 13.55 1.28
CA GLU A 79 -5.24 14.90 1.63
C GLU A 79 -5.11 15.85 0.44
N THR A 80 -4.01 15.76 -0.31
CA THR A 80 -3.81 16.51 -1.55
C THR A 80 -4.87 16.18 -2.60
N LEU A 81 -5.16 14.89 -2.80
CA LEU A 81 -6.20 14.42 -3.73
C LEU A 81 -7.60 14.87 -3.29
N LEU A 82 -7.89 14.85 -1.98
CA LEU A 82 -9.16 15.32 -1.45
C LEU A 82 -9.35 16.81 -1.68
N ALA A 83 -8.32 17.62 -1.40
CA ALA A 83 -8.36 19.07 -1.65
C ALA A 83 -8.56 19.38 -3.14
N ALA A 84 -7.84 18.67 -4.02
CA ALA A 84 -8.02 18.79 -5.47
C ALA A 84 -9.46 18.42 -5.88
N THR A 85 -10.01 17.33 -5.36
CA THR A 85 -11.39 16.89 -5.66
C THR A 85 -12.41 17.93 -5.22
N GLN A 86 -12.27 18.49 -4.01
CA GLN A 86 -13.16 19.54 -3.50
C GLN A 86 -13.09 20.80 -4.37
N GLU A 87 -11.90 21.20 -4.81
CA GLU A 87 -11.73 22.33 -5.72
C GLU A 87 -12.40 22.09 -7.07
N VAL A 88 -12.24 20.90 -7.65
CA VAL A 88 -12.89 20.53 -8.92
C VAL A 88 -14.41 20.55 -8.78
N ILE A 89 -14.94 19.96 -7.71
CA ILE A 89 -16.38 19.96 -7.44
C ILE A 89 -16.91 21.39 -7.26
N ALA A 90 -16.20 22.23 -6.51
CA ALA A 90 -16.57 23.63 -6.32
C ALA A 90 -16.57 24.40 -7.64
N ALA A 91 -15.52 24.26 -8.45
CA ALA A 91 -15.38 24.93 -9.74
C ALA A 91 -16.48 24.50 -10.75
N ILE A 92 -16.86 23.22 -10.74
CA ILE A 92 -17.98 22.72 -11.55
C ILE A 92 -19.31 23.22 -10.98
N ALA A 93 -19.49 23.27 -9.66
CA ALA A 93 -20.73 23.74 -9.03
C ALA A 93 -20.98 25.25 -9.21
N GLU A 94 -19.93 26.07 -9.25
CA GLU A 94 -20.01 27.51 -9.51
C GLU A 94 -20.37 27.82 -10.97
N ARG A 95 -20.08 26.91 -11.90
CA ARG A 95 -20.37 27.08 -13.34
C ARG A 95 -21.66 26.34 -13.74
N GLY A 96 -22.63 27.11 -14.25
CA GLY A 96 -23.92 26.61 -14.72
C GLY A 96 -23.88 25.78 -16.01
N ALA A 97 -24.99 25.08 -16.28
CA ALA A 97 -25.18 23.95 -17.20
C ALA A 97 -24.95 24.17 -18.73
N GLN A 98 -24.34 25.27 -19.18
CA GLN A 98 -24.28 25.58 -20.63
C GLN A 98 -22.92 26.07 -21.14
N GLU A 99 -21.92 26.21 -20.28
CA GLU A 99 -20.52 26.34 -20.71
C GLU A 99 -19.76 25.04 -20.49
N ASP A 100 -18.79 24.81 -21.36
CA ASP A 100 -18.04 23.59 -21.64
C ASP A 100 -17.47 22.85 -20.40
N ILE A 101 -18.36 22.14 -19.67
CA ILE A 101 -18.03 21.31 -18.51
C ILE A 101 -16.94 20.29 -18.89
N ALA A 102 -16.97 19.79 -20.13
CA ALA A 102 -15.96 18.89 -20.67
C ALA A 102 -14.58 19.55 -20.66
N THR A 103 -14.43 20.73 -21.28
CA THR A 103 -13.16 21.47 -21.31
C THR A 103 -12.69 21.88 -19.91
N LEU A 104 -13.62 22.32 -19.04
CA LEU A 104 -13.28 22.67 -17.66
C LEU A 104 -12.76 21.45 -16.89
N PHE A 105 -13.46 20.31 -16.97
CA PHE A 105 -13.08 19.08 -16.31
C PHE A 105 -11.71 18.60 -16.80
N CYS A 106 -11.49 18.54 -18.12
CA CYS A 106 -10.21 18.11 -18.69
C CYS A 106 -9.06 19.00 -18.22
N GLY A 107 -9.23 20.33 -18.26
CA GLY A 107 -8.20 21.26 -17.80
C GLY A 107 -7.90 21.18 -16.30
N LEU A 108 -8.94 20.99 -15.48
CA LEU A 108 -8.78 20.86 -14.03
C LEU A 108 -8.13 19.54 -13.63
N ILE A 109 -8.53 18.42 -14.24
CA ILE A 109 -7.95 17.10 -13.95
C ILE A 109 -6.47 17.08 -14.36
N GLN A 110 -6.13 17.52 -15.58
CA GLN A 110 -4.73 17.59 -16.02
C GLN A 110 -3.88 18.44 -15.07
N LYS A 111 -4.39 19.60 -14.66
CA LYS A 111 -3.63 20.53 -13.81
C LYS A 111 -3.49 20.07 -12.36
N ARG A 112 -4.53 19.47 -11.78
CA ARG A 112 -4.58 19.15 -10.33
C ARG A 112 -4.19 17.70 -10.01
N PHE A 113 -4.44 16.77 -10.92
CA PHE A 113 -4.18 15.33 -10.72
C PHE A 113 -2.93 14.85 -11.47
N SER A 114 -2.23 15.73 -12.20
CA SER A 114 -1.01 15.39 -12.98
C SER A 114 -1.22 14.20 -13.92
N VAL A 115 -2.39 14.14 -14.54
CA VAL A 115 -2.77 13.08 -15.49
C VAL A 115 -2.31 13.49 -16.88
N GLU A 116 -1.77 12.53 -17.63
CA GLU A 116 -1.30 12.71 -19.01
C GLU A 116 -2.47 12.76 -20.00
N LEU A 117 -3.40 11.81 -19.90
CA LEU A 117 -4.51 11.67 -20.83
C LEU A 117 -5.85 11.85 -20.13
N VAL A 118 -6.65 12.80 -20.61
CA VAL A 118 -8.02 13.01 -20.12
C VAL A 118 -8.93 13.21 -21.32
N ALA A 119 -10.02 12.45 -21.35
CA ALA A 119 -11.05 12.58 -22.36
C ALA A 119 -12.43 12.64 -21.71
N PHE A 120 -13.28 13.51 -22.27
CA PHE A 120 -14.67 13.66 -21.87
C PHE A 120 -15.54 13.51 -23.12
N HIS A 121 -16.37 12.48 -23.15
CA HIS A 121 -17.23 12.15 -24.28
C HIS A 121 -18.70 12.26 -23.87
N TRP A 122 -19.43 13.18 -24.49
CA TRP A 122 -20.87 13.30 -24.28
C TRP A 122 -21.60 12.22 -25.07
N ARG A 123 -22.52 11.47 -24.44
CA ARG A 123 -23.37 10.52 -25.16
C ARG A 123 -24.50 11.27 -25.85
N SER A 124 -24.21 11.76 -27.05
CA SER A 124 -25.23 12.25 -27.97
C SER A 124 -25.97 11.07 -28.62
N SER A 125 -27.22 11.27 -29.03
CA SER A 125 -27.98 10.29 -29.81
C SER A 125 -27.54 10.19 -31.28
N ASP A 126 -26.65 11.08 -31.71
CA ASP A 126 -26.29 11.31 -33.11
C ASP A 126 -24.78 11.09 -33.31
N GLY A 127 -24.38 9.86 -33.64
CA GLY A 127 -23.00 9.53 -34.01
C GLY A 127 -22.50 8.17 -33.53
N ASP A 128 -21.92 7.40 -34.47
CA ASP A 128 -21.15 6.17 -34.23
C ASP A 128 -19.74 6.55 -33.76
N ASP A 129 -19.63 7.06 -32.54
CA ASP A 129 -18.33 7.42 -31.97
C ASP A 129 -17.60 6.14 -31.56
N ALA A 130 -16.51 5.83 -32.28
CA ALA A 130 -15.66 4.68 -31.98
C ALA A 130 -15.21 4.68 -30.52
N ALA A 131 -14.96 5.86 -29.93
CA ALA A 131 -14.65 6.07 -28.53
C ALA A 131 -15.76 5.54 -27.59
N LEU A 132 -17.02 5.85 -27.90
CA LEU A 132 -18.18 5.44 -27.11
C LEU A 132 -18.41 3.93 -27.19
N SER A 133 -18.19 3.34 -28.38
CA SER A 133 -18.31 1.89 -28.61
C SER A 133 -17.25 1.11 -27.81
N VAL A 134 -15.98 1.56 -27.87
CA VAL A 134 -14.88 0.99 -27.08
C VAL A 134 -15.16 1.15 -25.58
N ALA A 135 -15.57 2.35 -25.14
CA ALA A 135 -15.88 2.59 -23.73
C ALA A 135 -17.04 1.71 -23.24
N ALA A 136 -18.11 1.56 -24.03
CA ALA A 136 -19.24 0.69 -23.70
C ALA A 136 -18.81 -0.78 -23.59
N HIS A 137 -17.91 -1.24 -24.47
CA HIS A 137 -17.35 -2.59 -24.41
C HIS A 137 -16.51 -2.82 -23.14
N LEU A 138 -15.62 -1.86 -22.80
CA LEU A 138 -14.75 -1.94 -21.63
C LEU A 138 -15.51 -1.84 -20.30
N LEU A 139 -16.62 -1.09 -20.27
CA LEU A 139 -17.43 -0.94 -19.08
C LEU A 139 -18.31 -2.18 -18.83
N ALA A 140 -18.72 -2.92 -19.87
CA ALA A 140 -19.44 -4.20 -19.76
C ALA A 140 -20.56 -4.20 -18.68
N ASN A 141 -21.36 -3.12 -18.65
CA ASN A 141 -22.43 -2.80 -17.67
C ASN A 141 -22.00 -2.28 -16.28
N LYS A 142 -20.73 -1.98 -16.05
CA LYS A 142 -20.25 -1.29 -14.83
C LYS A 142 -20.33 0.23 -14.99
N SER A 143 -20.48 0.93 -13.87
CA SER A 143 -20.41 2.40 -13.84
C SER A 143 -18.98 2.93 -13.93
N ALA A 144 -17.99 2.12 -13.55
CA ALA A 144 -16.57 2.45 -13.68
C ALA A 144 -15.73 1.18 -13.87
N SER A 145 -14.63 1.31 -14.60
CA SER A 145 -13.67 0.23 -14.85
C SER A 145 -12.26 0.82 -14.99
N SER A 146 -11.25 0.13 -14.49
CA SER A 146 -9.84 0.51 -14.63
C SER A 146 -9.03 -0.71 -15.03
N GLY A 147 -8.07 -0.54 -15.93
CA GLY A 147 -7.22 -1.64 -16.36
C GLY A 147 -6.20 -1.26 -17.42
N PRO A 148 -5.41 -2.24 -17.91
CA PRO A 148 -4.55 -2.05 -19.07
C PRO A 148 -5.40 -1.95 -20.35
N LEU A 149 -5.14 -0.96 -21.18
CA LEU A 149 -5.80 -0.79 -22.48
C LEU A 149 -4.83 -1.11 -23.62
N ARG A 150 -5.38 -1.59 -24.73
CA ARG A 150 -4.63 -1.79 -25.98
C ARG A 150 -4.43 -0.46 -26.71
N SER A 151 -3.41 -0.38 -27.55
CA SER A 151 -3.06 0.84 -28.28
C SER A 151 -4.22 1.37 -29.15
N HIS A 152 -5.05 0.49 -29.73
CA HIS A 152 -6.22 0.91 -30.51
C HIS A 152 -7.36 1.46 -29.64
N GLU A 153 -7.50 0.98 -28.39
CA GLU A 153 -8.51 1.47 -27.44
C GLU A 153 -8.09 2.83 -26.88
N LEU A 154 -6.80 3.00 -26.57
CA LEU A 154 -6.23 4.29 -26.17
C LEU A 154 -6.37 5.34 -27.27
N HIS A 155 -6.03 4.97 -28.51
CA HIS A 155 -6.18 5.87 -29.65
C HIS A 155 -7.65 6.26 -29.87
N ALA A 156 -8.58 5.32 -29.76
CA ALA A 156 -10.01 5.62 -29.90
C ALA A 156 -10.52 6.54 -28.78
N LEU A 157 -10.03 6.41 -27.54
CA LEU A 157 -10.51 7.19 -26.40
C LEU A 157 -9.87 8.56 -26.27
N PHE A 158 -8.57 8.68 -26.55
CA PHE A 158 -7.77 9.87 -26.29
C PHE A 158 -7.21 10.54 -27.56
N GLY A 159 -7.28 9.87 -28.71
CA GLY A 159 -6.73 10.37 -29.98
C GLY A 159 -5.20 10.33 -30.09
N GLU A 160 -4.49 9.96 -29.03
CA GLU A 160 -3.03 9.85 -29.01
C GLU A 160 -2.55 8.40 -29.19
N GLU A 161 -1.47 8.23 -29.95
CA GLU A 161 -0.82 6.92 -30.13
C GLU A 161 0.15 6.64 -28.97
N HIS A 162 -0.33 5.92 -27.97
CA HIS A 162 0.51 5.36 -26.90
C HIS A 162 0.65 3.84 -27.06
N PRO A 163 1.87 3.29 -26.92
CA PRO A 163 2.13 1.88 -27.17
C PRO A 163 1.38 0.98 -26.17
N GLU A 164 1.43 1.28 -24.88
CA GLU A 164 0.72 0.55 -23.81
C GLU A 164 0.48 1.50 -22.62
N GLY A 165 -0.67 1.37 -21.94
CA GLY A 165 -1.02 2.22 -20.80
C GLY A 165 -2.17 1.66 -19.97
N SER A 166 -2.37 2.23 -18.78
CA SER A 166 -3.56 1.96 -17.97
C SER A 166 -4.50 3.14 -18.08
N ALA A 167 -5.80 2.87 -18.22
CA ALA A 167 -6.81 3.91 -18.14
C ALA A 167 -7.96 3.48 -17.23
N ALA A 168 -8.60 4.47 -16.64
CA ALA A 168 -9.82 4.37 -15.88
C ALA A 168 -10.95 5.09 -16.64
N LEU A 169 -12.08 4.40 -16.79
CA LEU A 169 -13.29 4.93 -17.40
C LEU A 169 -14.42 4.97 -16.37
N ALA A 170 -15.26 5.99 -16.43
CA ALA A 170 -16.50 6.06 -15.66
C ALA A 170 -17.64 6.68 -16.47
N THR A 171 -18.85 6.20 -16.21
CA THR A 171 -20.08 6.75 -16.76
C THR A 171 -20.70 7.75 -15.79
N LEU A 172 -21.10 8.89 -16.32
CA LEU A 172 -21.78 9.96 -15.62
C LEU A 172 -23.23 10.02 -16.12
N THR A 173 -24.17 9.92 -15.19
CA THR A 173 -25.60 10.05 -15.47
C THR A 173 -26.09 11.34 -14.85
N MET A 174 -26.48 12.32 -15.67
CA MET A 174 -26.99 13.60 -15.21
C MET A 174 -28.46 13.50 -14.82
N ARG A 175 -28.92 14.40 -13.94
CA ARG A 175 -30.34 14.44 -13.52
C ARG A 175 -31.29 14.80 -14.67
N SER A 176 -30.77 15.40 -15.75
CA SER A 176 -31.51 15.68 -17.00
C SER A 176 -31.81 14.43 -17.82
N GLY A 177 -31.22 13.27 -17.49
CA GLY A 177 -31.29 12.04 -18.29
C GLY A 177 -30.12 11.89 -19.27
N ASP A 178 -29.28 12.92 -19.38
CA ASP A 178 -28.09 12.90 -20.21
C ASP A 178 -27.00 12.03 -19.62
N THR A 179 -26.16 11.49 -20.49
CA THR A 179 -25.08 10.57 -20.10
C THR A 179 -23.78 11.03 -20.72
N ALA A 180 -22.70 10.90 -19.97
CA ALA A 180 -21.35 11.18 -20.46
C ALA A 180 -20.40 10.08 -19.99
N ILE A 181 -19.28 9.95 -20.66
CA ILE A 181 -18.19 9.05 -20.30
C ILE A 181 -16.95 9.91 -20.07
N ILE A 182 -16.29 9.66 -18.95
CA ILE A 182 -14.97 10.21 -18.67
C ILE A 182 -13.94 9.09 -18.74
N ALA A 183 -12.79 9.40 -19.33
CA ALA A 183 -11.64 8.52 -19.37
C ALA A 183 -10.39 9.28 -18.90
N VAL A 184 -9.56 8.61 -18.11
CA VAL A 184 -8.34 9.13 -17.50
C VAL A 184 -7.26 8.08 -17.69
N GLY A 185 -6.11 8.44 -18.27
CA GLY A 185 -5.01 7.55 -18.61
C GLY A 185 -3.65 8.11 -18.21
#